data_AF-A0A3S3RV23-F1
#
_entry.id   AF-A0A3S3RV23-F1
#
_cell.length_a   1.000
_cell.length_b   1.000
_cell.length_c   1.000
_cell.angle_alpha   90.00
_cell.angle_beta   90.00
_cell.angle_gamma   90.00
#
_symmetry.space_group_name_H-M   'P 1'
#
loop_
_entity.id
_entity.type
_entity.pdbx_description
1 polymer ?
#
loop_
_entity_poly.entity_id
_entity_poly.type
_entity_poly.pdbx_seq_one_letter_code
_entity_poly.pdbx_strand_id
1 'polypeptide(L)'
;MVDGKLTKQIVEEQNIPSTRILNIDMITVKKSYQNSKVGRYMLERVKNQSLVGPYNVMTVLANINNFDFFIKCGFIEDTILCRKFKKALNIQCAFLNSSLLFYLPPFYDQYSLKVGNCFDTMSSNLSLKSMFYEIKRWKDRSLENYEEQICLILRLKKEICRLHGLLGKQEHTINTLAKQNQALQNLLAEIVWLINFIDWKTYQEN
;
A
#
# COMPACT_ATOMS: atom_id res chain seq x y z
N MET A 1 -32.48 19.93 26.36
CA MET A 1 -32.89 19.14 25.18
C MET A 1 -31.65 18.90 24.35
N VAL A 2 -31.27 17.64 24.14
CA VAL A 2 -30.04 17.25 23.44
C VAL A 2 -30.46 16.46 22.22
N ASP A 3 -30.43 17.10 21.05
CA ASP A 3 -30.61 16.44 19.76
C ASP A 3 -29.24 16.24 19.12
N GLY A 4 -28.61 15.10 19.44
CA GLY A 4 -27.39 14.64 18.79
C GLY A 4 -27.75 13.85 17.53
N LYS A 5 -27.67 14.48 16.37
CA LYS A 5 -27.84 13.82 15.07
C LYS A 5 -26.53 13.10 14.70
N LEU A 6 -26.48 11.79 14.87
CA LEU A 6 -25.44 10.93 14.30
C LEU A 6 -25.67 10.80 12.79
N THR A 7 -25.02 11.64 11.99
CA THR A 7 -25.03 11.50 10.53
C THR A 7 -24.05 10.40 10.12
N LYS A 8 -24.57 9.21 9.83
CA LYS A 8 -23.85 8.17 9.10
C LYS A 8 -23.75 8.59 7.63
N GLN A 9 -22.59 9.08 7.20
CA GLN A 9 -22.24 9.07 5.78
C GLN A 9 -21.55 7.75 5.48
N ILE A 10 -22.26 6.83 4.83
CA ILE A 10 -21.65 5.67 4.20
C ILE A 10 -21.16 6.17 2.83
N VAL A 11 -19.88 6.51 2.75
CA VAL A 11 -19.22 6.79 1.47
C VAL A 11 -18.76 5.46 0.90
N GLU A 12 -19.59 4.88 0.03
CA GLU A 12 -19.18 3.77 -0.84
C GLU A 12 -18.63 4.35 -2.13
N GLU A 13 -17.30 4.49 -2.23
CA GLU A 13 -16.66 4.58 -3.54
C GLU A 13 -15.25 3.95 -3.53
N GLN A 14 -15.21 2.75 -4.12
CA GLN A 14 -14.11 2.09 -4.84
C GLN A 14 -12.75 1.93 -4.12
N ASN A 15 -12.59 0.72 -3.57
CA ASN A 15 -11.36 -0.10 -3.48
C ASN A 15 -10.55 -0.17 -2.17
N ILE A 16 -11.24 -0.49 -1.06
CA ILE A 16 -10.75 -1.50 -0.09
C ILE A 16 -11.93 -2.43 0.24
N PRO A 17 -12.17 -3.50 -0.54
CA PRO A 17 -13.33 -4.37 -0.34
C PRO A 17 -13.10 -5.23 0.92
N SER A 18 -13.60 -4.77 2.08
CA SER A 18 -13.84 -5.50 3.35
C SER A 18 -13.54 -4.68 4.61
N THR A 19 -12.83 -3.56 4.52
CA THR A 19 -12.38 -2.82 5.72
C THR A 19 -13.37 -1.73 6.10
N ARG A 20 -14.10 -1.93 7.20
CA ARG A 20 -14.99 -0.91 7.78
C ARG A 20 -14.21 0.07 8.64
N ILE A 21 -14.33 1.36 8.34
CA ILE A 21 -13.62 2.44 9.02
C ILE A 21 -14.63 3.25 9.82
N LEU A 22 -14.38 3.46 11.12
CA LEU A 22 -15.15 4.38 11.94
C LEU A 22 -14.36 5.68 12.13
N ASN A 23 -14.78 6.77 11.49
CA ASN A 23 -14.14 8.06 11.69
C ASN A 23 -14.79 8.83 12.84
N ILE A 24 -13.98 9.34 13.77
CA ILE A 24 -14.41 10.30 14.77
C ILE A 24 -14.17 11.70 14.19
N ASP A 25 -15.23 12.32 13.69
CA ASP A 25 -15.17 13.69 13.16
C ASP A 25 -14.96 14.71 14.28
N MET A 26 -15.71 14.55 15.38
CA MET A 26 -15.65 15.47 16.51
C MET A 26 -16.01 14.78 17.82
N ILE A 27 -15.16 14.97 18.83
CA ILE A 27 -15.46 14.68 20.23
C ILE A 27 -15.03 15.87 21.07
N THR A 28 -15.91 16.36 21.94
CA THR A 28 -15.65 17.54 22.75
C THR A 28 -16.25 17.38 24.13
N VAL A 29 -15.51 17.83 25.14
CA VAL A 29 -15.95 17.90 26.53
C VAL A 29 -15.95 19.36 26.96
N LYS A 30 -17.06 19.82 27.52
CA LYS A 30 -17.20 21.17 28.08
C LYS A 30 -16.09 21.43 29.09
N LYS A 31 -15.49 22.62 29.07
CA LYS A 31 -14.32 23.00 29.90
C LYS A 31 -14.49 22.68 31.39
N SER A 32 -15.69 22.87 31.94
CA SER A 32 -16.02 22.55 33.33
C SER A 32 -15.94 21.07 33.70
N TYR A 33 -15.98 20.16 32.72
CA TYR A 33 -15.90 18.70 32.89
C TYR A 33 -14.63 18.11 32.26
N GLN A 34 -13.71 18.96 31.81
CA GLN A 34 -12.38 18.50 31.41
C GLN A 34 -11.67 17.92 32.64
N ASN A 35 -10.85 16.89 32.41
CA ASN A 35 -10.19 16.10 33.47
C ASN A 35 -11.12 15.29 34.39
N SER A 36 -12.45 15.37 34.24
CA SER A 36 -13.43 14.55 34.99
C SER A 36 -13.67 13.16 34.38
N LYS A 37 -12.74 12.64 33.56
CA LYS A 37 -12.83 11.36 32.83
C LYS A 37 -14.01 11.20 31.86
N VAL A 38 -14.87 12.21 31.70
CA VAL A 38 -16.04 12.19 30.80
C VAL A 38 -15.64 11.87 29.36
N GLY A 39 -14.58 12.51 28.85
CA GLY A 39 -14.11 12.26 27.48
C GLY A 39 -13.65 10.81 27.27
N ARG A 40 -12.95 10.24 28.26
CA ARG A 40 -12.54 8.84 28.23
C ARG A 40 -13.76 7.91 28.26
N TYR A 41 -14.73 8.19 29.13
CA TYR A 41 -15.97 7.42 29.20
C TYR A 41 -16.73 7.42 27.87
N MET A 42 -16.88 8.59 27.23
CA MET A 42 -17.50 8.71 25.91
C MET A 42 -16.75 7.90 24.86
N LEU A 43 -15.41 7.99 24.84
CA LEU A 43 -14.59 7.28 23.87
C LEU A 43 -14.68 5.75 24.04
N GLU A 44 -14.70 5.23 25.27
CA GLU A 44 -14.90 3.80 25.53
C GLU A 44 -16.27 3.29 25.04
N ARG A 45 -17.32 4.12 25.13
CA ARG A 45 -18.64 3.80 24.56
C ARG A 45 -18.59 3.71 23.04
N VAL A 46 -17.86 4.63 22.38
CA VAL A 46 -17.71 4.64 20.92
C VAL A 46 -16.84 3.48 20.44
N LYS A 47 -15.83 3.06 21.22
CA LYS A 47 -15.03 1.88 20.90
C LYS A 47 -15.81 0.58 20.96
N ASN A 48 -16.85 0.50 21.77
CA ASN A 48 -17.65 -0.71 21.87
C ASN A 48 -18.41 -0.97 20.57
N GLN A 49 -17.91 -1.91 19.77
CA GLN A 49 -18.47 -2.21 18.45
C GLN A 49 -19.81 -2.96 18.53
N SER A 50 -20.26 -3.41 19.71
CA SER A 50 -21.64 -3.84 19.93
C SER A 50 -22.63 -2.67 19.93
N LEU A 51 -22.17 -1.45 20.21
CA LEU A 51 -22.99 -0.22 20.20
C LEU A 51 -22.94 0.49 18.84
N VAL A 52 -21.73 0.70 18.30
CA VAL A 52 -21.53 1.46 17.06
C VAL A 52 -21.61 0.61 15.79
N GLY A 53 -21.66 -0.72 15.96
CA GLY A 53 -21.55 -1.69 14.89
C GLY A 53 -20.09 -2.11 14.64
N PRO A 54 -19.87 -3.23 13.96
CA PRO A 54 -18.53 -3.77 13.72
C PRO A 54 -17.71 -2.87 12.80
N TYR A 55 -16.46 -2.60 13.19
CA TYR A 55 -15.47 -1.87 12.40
C TYR A 55 -14.11 -2.56 12.49
N ASN A 56 -13.22 -2.31 11.54
CA ASN A 56 -11.87 -2.87 11.52
C ASN A 56 -10.83 -1.87 12.03
N VAL A 57 -11.08 -0.58 11.83
CA VAL A 57 -10.23 0.49 12.33
C VAL A 57 -11.09 1.68 12.70
N MET A 58 -10.69 2.38 13.75
CA MET A 58 -11.27 3.67 14.12
C MET A 58 -10.21 4.76 13.92
N THR A 59 -10.60 5.89 13.35
CA THR A 59 -9.69 6.97 12.99
C THR A 59 -10.10 8.27 13.65
N VAL A 60 -9.12 9.09 14.03
CA VAL A 60 -9.37 10.43 14.55
C VAL A 60 -8.26 11.36 14.11
N LEU A 61 -8.62 12.59 13.74
CA LEU A 61 -7.66 13.66 13.52
C LEU A 61 -7.44 14.38 14.84
N ALA A 62 -6.28 14.15 15.46
CA ALA A 62 -5.92 14.74 16.74
C ALA A 62 -5.05 15.98 16.53
N ASN A 63 -5.33 17.07 17.26
CA ASN A 63 -4.45 18.24 17.33
C ASN A 63 -3.37 18.03 18.40
N ILE A 64 -2.31 18.83 18.38
CA ILE A 64 -1.24 18.81 19.40
C ILE A 64 -1.79 18.77 20.84
N ASN A 65 -2.85 19.54 21.13
CA ASN A 65 -3.42 19.66 22.47
C ASN A 65 -4.16 18.39 22.96
N ASN A 66 -4.63 17.53 22.06
CA ASN A 66 -5.41 16.35 22.40
C ASN A 66 -4.75 15.04 21.95
N PHE A 67 -3.58 15.11 21.32
CA PHE A 67 -2.77 13.96 20.92
C PHE A 67 -2.54 12.99 22.09
N ASP A 68 -2.02 13.49 23.21
CA ASP A 68 -1.73 12.69 24.39
C ASP A 68 -2.98 12.02 24.98
N PHE A 69 -4.15 12.66 24.86
CA PHE A 69 -5.40 12.08 25.31
C PHE A 69 -5.74 10.81 24.52
N PHE A 70 -5.61 10.86 23.18
CA PHE A 70 -5.91 9.72 22.32
C PHE A 70 -4.86 8.60 22.47
N ILE A 71 -3.58 8.93 22.57
CA ILE A 71 -2.52 7.94 22.85
C ILE A 71 -2.78 7.22 24.18
N LYS A 72 -3.12 7.94 25.25
CA LYS A 72 -3.51 7.35 26.54
C LYS A 72 -4.78 6.49 26.47
N CYS A 73 -5.61 6.72 25.46
CA CYS A 73 -6.76 5.89 25.15
C CYS A 73 -6.44 4.75 24.17
N GLY A 74 -5.18 4.43 23.91
CA GLY A 74 -4.80 3.27 23.09
C GLY A 74 -4.90 3.50 21.59
N PHE A 75 -4.98 4.75 21.14
CA PHE A 75 -4.73 5.06 19.73
C PHE A 75 -3.24 5.03 19.44
N ILE A 76 -2.89 4.73 18.19
CA ILE A 76 -1.52 4.68 17.68
C ILE A 76 -1.36 5.61 16.48
N GLU A 77 -0.16 6.13 16.31
CA GLU A 77 0.27 6.79 15.09
C GLU A 77 1.08 5.79 14.26
N ASP A 78 0.63 5.50 13.03
CA ASP A 78 1.30 4.57 12.14
C ASP A 78 1.30 5.11 10.70
N THR A 79 2.48 5.17 10.10
CA THR A 79 2.70 5.75 8.77
C THR A 79 2.11 4.89 7.65
N ILE A 80 2.09 3.57 7.81
CA ILE A 80 1.53 2.63 6.85
C ILE A 80 0.01 2.74 6.87
N LEU A 81 -0.60 2.76 8.06
CA LEU A 81 -2.05 2.98 8.21
C LEU A 81 -2.46 4.35 7.67
N CYS A 82 -1.67 5.39 7.95
CA CYS A 82 -1.86 6.71 7.38
C CYS A 82 -1.85 6.66 5.85
N ARG A 83 -0.84 6.04 5.24
CA ARG A 83 -0.77 5.92 3.77
C ARG A 83 -1.95 5.14 3.18
N LYS A 84 -2.40 4.08 3.88
CA LYS A 84 -3.54 3.24 3.47
C LYS A 84 -4.86 4.01 3.51
N PHE A 85 -5.14 4.71 4.60
CA PHE A 85 -6.45 5.32 4.85
C PHE A 85 -6.55 6.79 4.48
N LYS A 86 -5.44 7.49 4.24
CA LYS A 86 -5.43 8.91 3.86
C LYS A 86 -6.29 9.18 2.62
N LYS A 87 -6.23 8.30 1.61
CA LYS A 87 -7.06 8.42 0.41
C LYS A 87 -8.55 8.19 0.72
N ALA A 88 -8.86 7.15 1.49
CA ALA A 88 -10.24 6.77 1.83
C ALA A 88 -10.95 7.83 2.68
N LEU A 89 -10.22 8.54 3.55
CA LEU A 89 -10.78 9.57 4.43
C LEU A 89 -10.90 10.95 3.77
N ASN A 90 -10.57 11.09 2.47
CA ASN A 90 -10.56 12.36 1.74
C ASN A 90 -9.83 13.50 2.50
N ILE A 91 -8.77 13.16 3.24
CA ILE A 91 -7.99 14.14 4.01
C ILE A 91 -7.00 14.81 3.04
N GLN A 92 -7.42 15.97 2.51
CA GLN A 92 -6.66 16.74 1.52
C GLN A 92 -5.55 17.60 2.15
N CYS A 93 -5.64 17.91 3.44
CA CYS A 93 -4.70 18.84 4.08
C CYS A 93 -3.43 18.15 4.56
N ALA A 94 -2.29 18.79 4.30
CA ALA A 94 -1.10 18.59 5.10
C ALA A 94 -1.48 18.85 6.56
N PHE A 95 -1.09 17.91 7.42
CA PHE A 95 -1.25 17.84 8.87
C PHE A 95 -0.64 19.04 9.61
N LEU A 96 -1.06 20.27 9.29
CA LEU A 96 -0.62 21.47 9.99
C LEU A 96 -1.16 21.37 11.42
N ASN A 97 -0.30 20.93 12.33
CA ASN A 97 -0.53 20.77 13.77
C ASN A 97 -1.54 19.68 14.18
N SER A 98 -1.81 18.71 13.30
CA SER A 98 -2.69 17.58 13.60
C SER A 98 -2.11 16.25 13.13
N SER A 99 -2.26 15.18 13.91
CA SER A 99 -1.84 13.82 13.55
C SER A 99 -3.06 12.93 13.36
N LEU A 100 -3.04 12.11 12.31
CA LEU A 100 -4.05 11.08 12.10
C LEU A 100 -3.71 9.86 12.98
N LEU A 101 -4.60 9.55 13.90
CA LEU A 101 -4.44 8.46 14.84
C LEU A 101 -5.42 7.32 14.55
N PHE A 102 -5.01 6.10 14.90
CA PHE A 102 -5.73 4.88 14.62
C PHE A 102 -5.98 4.10 15.91
N TYR A 103 -7.19 3.56 16.09
CA TYR A 103 -7.48 2.55 17.07
C TYR A 103 -7.87 1.26 16.34
N LEU A 104 -7.15 0.18 16.65
CA LEU A 104 -7.42 -1.15 16.13
C LEU A 104 -8.16 -1.92 17.23
N PRO A 105 -9.43 -2.29 17.01
CA PRO A 105 -10.14 -3.11 17.97
C PRO A 105 -9.47 -4.49 18.06
N PRO A 106 -9.46 -5.13 19.25
CA PRO A 106 -9.07 -6.52 19.35
C PRO A 106 -9.88 -7.39 18.38
N PHE A 107 -9.30 -8.49 17.91
CA PHE A 107 -10.06 -9.45 17.13
C PHE A 107 -11.26 -9.93 17.96
N TYR A 108 -12.46 -9.78 17.42
CA TYR A 108 -13.66 -10.28 18.06
C TYR A 108 -13.55 -11.79 18.19
N ASP A 109 -13.64 -12.26 19.42
CA ASP A 109 -14.13 -13.60 19.67
C ASP A 109 -15.65 -13.48 19.86
N GLN A 110 -16.45 -14.02 18.93
CA GLN A 110 -17.86 -14.30 19.21
C GLN A 110 -18.00 -15.31 20.36
N TYR A 111 -16.88 -15.88 20.83
CA TYR A 111 -16.77 -16.74 21.97
C TYR A 111 -15.75 -16.17 22.94
N SER A 112 -16.10 -15.11 23.68
CA SER A 112 -15.46 -14.90 24.98
C SER A 112 -15.87 -16.07 25.88
N LEU A 113 -15.24 -17.23 25.69
CA LEU A 113 -15.15 -18.27 26.70
C LEU A 113 -14.69 -17.54 27.95
N LYS A 114 -15.54 -17.54 28.97
CA LYS A 114 -15.16 -17.19 30.32
C LYS A 114 -13.99 -18.11 30.66
N VAL A 115 -12.76 -17.63 30.42
CA VAL A 115 -11.55 -18.30 30.88
C VAL A 115 -11.71 -18.33 32.39
N GLY A 116 -12.10 -19.50 32.88
CA GLY A 116 -12.23 -19.77 34.30
C GLY A 116 -10.92 -19.39 34.98
N ASN A 117 -11.04 -18.85 36.19
CA ASN A 117 -9.92 -18.50 37.06
C ASN A 117 -9.00 -19.70 37.31
N CYS A 118 -8.08 -19.97 36.38
CA CYS A 118 -6.99 -20.93 36.56
C CYS A 118 -5.84 -20.61 35.60
N PHE A 119 -5.13 -19.50 35.82
CA PHE A 119 -3.78 -19.37 35.27
C PHE A 119 -2.93 -18.51 36.19
N ASP A 120 -1.83 -19.08 36.68
CA ASP A 120 -0.82 -18.38 37.46
C ASP A 120 -0.48 -17.04 36.80
N THR A 121 -0.69 -15.95 37.53
CA THR A 121 -0.55 -14.58 37.02
C THR A 121 0.88 -14.25 36.60
N MET A 122 1.89 -14.99 37.07
CA MET A 122 3.28 -14.82 36.64
C MET A 122 3.64 -15.57 35.35
N SER A 123 3.16 -16.81 35.18
CA SER A 123 3.43 -17.59 33.96
C SER A 123 2.67 -17.03 32.75
N SER A 124 1.45 -16.52 32.97
CA SER A 124 0.66 -15.81 31.96
C SER A 124 1.32 -14.51 31.50
N ASN A 125 1.90 -13.72 32.43
CA ASN A 125 2.61 -12.49 32.07
C ASN A 125 3.90 -12.76 31.28
N LEU A 126 4.66 -13.81 31.62
CA LEU A 126 5.84 -14.22 30.86
C LEU A 126 5.46 -14.70 29.45
N SER A 127 4.39 -15.49 29.34
CA SER A 127 3.83 -15.94 28.06
C SER A 127 3.36 -14.77 27.18
N LEU A 128 2.65 -13.80 27.75
CA LEU A 128 2.22 -12.57 27.04
C LEU A 128 3.42 -11.77 26.53
N LYS A 129 4.43 -11.56 27.39
CA LYS A 129 5.65 -10.85 26.99
C LYS A 129 6.36 -11.55 25.83
N SER A 130 6.47 -12.88 25.87
CA SER A 130 7.04 -13.67 24.77
C SER A 130 6.22 -13.53 23.49
N MET A 131 4.88 -13.58 23.57
CA MET A 131 4.01 -13.36 22.40
C MET A 131 4.20 -11.96 21.79
N PHE A 132 4.31 -10.91 22.62
CA PHE A 132 4.59 -9.56 22.10
C PHE A 132 5.94 -9.47 21.37
N TYR A 133 6.98 -10.16 21.87
CA TYR A 133 8.26 -10.24 21.18
C TYR A 133 8.17 -10.99 19.84
N GLU A 134 7.40 -12.09 19.79
CA GLU A 134 7.19 -12.84 18.54
C GLU A 134 6.42 -12.01 17.52
N ILE A 135 5.35 -11.33 17.92
CA ILE A 135 4.59 -10.43 17.04
C ILE A 135 5.50 -9.33 16.49
N LYS A 136 6.33 -8.72 17.35
CA LYS A 136 7.30 -7.72 16.91
C LYS A 136 8.30 -8.30 15.91
N ARG A 137 8.88 -9.47 16.21
CA ARG A 137 9.82 -10.15 15.32
C ARG A 137 9.19 -10.47 13.96
N TRP A 138 7.94 -10.92 13.92
CA TRP A 138 7.21 -11.18 12.68
C TRP A 138 6.95 -9.91 11.90
N LYS A 139 6.59 -8.81 12.57
CA LYS A 139 6.44 -7.49 11.94
C LYS A 139 7.75 -7.05 11.28
N ASP A 140 8.85 -7.09 12.03
CA ASP A 140 10.16 -6.63 11.57
C ASP A 140 10.64 -7.47 10.37
N ARG A 141 10.56 -8.80 10.47
CA ARG A 141 10.91 -9.71 9.36
C ARG A 141 10.01 -9.52 8.13
N SER A 142 8.72 -9.25 8.33
CA SER A 142 7.81 -8.98 7.22
C SER A 142 8.17 -7.68 6.50
N LEU A 143 8.61 -6.67 7.25
CA LEU A 143 9.07 -5.41 6.69
C LEU A 143 10.37 -5.60 5.88
N GLU A 144 11.36 -6.29 6.44
CA GLU A 144 12.62 -6.63 5.75
C GLU A 144 12.36 -7.35 4.42
N ASN A 145 11.54 -8.41 4.46
CA ASN A 145 11.16 -9.16 3.26
C ASN A 145 10.48 -8.27 2.21
N TYR A 146 9.63 -7.32 2.65
CA TYR A 146 8.95 -6.40 1.74
C TYR A 146 9.92 -5.40 1.09
N GLU A 147 10.89 -4.90 1.84
CA GLU A 147 11.95 -4.02 1.32
C GLU A 147 12.82 -4.74 0.27
N GLU A 148 13.20 -5.99 0.53
CA GLU A 148 13.93 -6.83 -0.43
C GLU A 148 13.12 -7.05 -1.72
N GLN A 149 11.83 -7.37 -1.59
CA GLN A 149 10.93 -7.55 -2.73
C GLN A 149 10.84 -6.27 -3.58
N ILE A 150 10.70 -5.10 -2.95
CA ILE A 150 10.71 -3.82 -3.67
C ILE A 150 12.02 -3.63 -4.45
N CYS A 151 13.16 -3.93 -3.83
CA CYS A 151 14.46 -3.82 -4.48
C CYS A 151 14.54 -4.70 -5.74
N LEU A 152 14.09 -5.95 -5.66
CA LEU A 152 14.03 -6.86 -6.80
C LEU A 152 13.13 -6.33 -7.92
N ILE A 153 11.95 -5.82 -7.58
CA ILE A 153 11.01 -5.24 -8.56
C ILE A 153 11.64 -4.03 -9.27
N LEU A 154 12.32 -3.16 -8.54
CA LEU A 154 12.99 -1.99 -9.12
C LEU A 154 14.16 -2.40 -10.03
N ARG A 155 14.92 -3.42 -9.65
CA ARG A 155 15.99 -3.97 -10.50
C ARG A 155 15.41 -4.58 -11.78
N LEU A 156 14.34 -5.36 -11.67
CA LEU A 156 13.65 -5.95 -12.82
C LEU A 156 13.14 -4.87 -13.78
N LYS A 157 12.54 -3.79 -13.26
CA LYS A 157 12.13 -2.64 -14.08
C LYS A 157 13.31 -2.04 -14.86
N LYS A 158 14.45 -1.82 -14.21
CA LYS A 158 15.65 -1.28 -14.87
C LYS A 158 16.16 -2.24 -15.95
N GLU A 159 16.13 -3.54 -15.68
CA GLU A 159 16.59 -4.56 -16.61
C GLU A 159 15.69 -4.64 -17.85
N ILE A 160 14.36 -4.55 -17.69
CA ILE A 160 13.42 -4.47 -18.81
C ILE A 160 13.73 -3.27 -19.71
N CYS A 161 13.97 -2.09 -19.13
CA CYS A 161 14.34 -0.90 -19.90
C CYS A 161 15.68 -1.10 -20.64
N ARG A 162 16.67 -1.69 -19.98
CA ARG A 162 17.99 -1.98 -20.56
C ARG A 162 17.87 -2.94 -21.75
N LEU A 163 17.11 -4.02 -21.58
CA LEU A 163 16.88 -5.02 -22.62
C LEU A 163 16.11 -4.44 -23.81
N HIS A 164 15.07 -3.63 -23.57
CA HIS A 164 14.38 -2.91 -24.64
C HIS A 164 15.33 -2.00 -25.43
N GLY A 165 16.21 -1.26 -24.73
CA GLY A 165 17.22 -0.43 -25.37
C GLY A 165 18.23 -1.24 -26.20
N LEU A 166 18.61 -2.44 -25.74
CA LEU A 166 19.49 -3.33 -26.50
C LEU A 166 18.80 -3.89 -27.74
N LEU A 167 17.55 -4.32 -27.61
CA LEU A 167 16.75 -4.86 -28.70
C LEU A 167 16.58 -3.83 -29.82
N GLY A 168 16.27 -2.57 -29.48
CA GLY A 168 16.20 -1.49 -30.47
C GLY A 168 17.51 -1.23 -31.22
N LYS A 169 18.66 -1.36 -30.54
CA LYS A 169 19.99 -1.28 -31.21
C LYS A 169 20.22 -2.45 -32.15
N GLN A 170 19.89 -3.66 -31.72
CA GLN A 170 20.03 -4.87 -32.55
C GLN A 170 19.14 -4.79 -33.79
N GLU A 171 17.90 -4.35 -33.64
CA GLU A 171 16.97 -4.14 -34.75
C GLU A 171 17.53 -3.11 -35.76
N HIS A 172 18.11 -2.02 -35.27
CA HIS A 172 18.77 -1.03 -36.14
C HIS A 172 19.95 -1.64 -36.93
N THR A 173 20.80 -2.42 -36.27
CA THR A 173 21.92 -3.11 -36.92
C THR A 173 21.44 -4.12 -37.96
N ILE A 174 20.42 -4.93 -37.63
CA ILE A 174 19.83 -5.90 -38.56
C ILE A 174 19.27 -5.19 -39.80
N ASN A 175 18.52 -4.10 -39.61
CA ASN A 175 17.97 -3.32 -40.72
C ASN A 175 19.08 -2.71 -41.60
N THR A 176 20.19 -2.28 -41.00
CA THR A 176 21.34 -1.74 -41.74
C THR A 176 22.03 -2.83 -42.57
N LEU A 177 22.31 -3.99 -41.96
CA LEU A 177 22.90 -5.12 -42.65
C LEU A 177 21.97 -5.67 -43.75
N ALA A 178 20.66 -5.73 -43.50
CA ALA A 178 19.66 -6.14 -44.49
C ALA A 178 19.68 -5.22 -45.72
N LYS A 179 19.74 -3.90 -45.53
CA LYS A 179 19.87 -2.93 -46.62
C LYS A 179 21.17 -3.10 -47.41
N GLN A 180 22.29 -3.28 -46.72
CA GLN A 180 23.58 -3.51 -47.37
C GLN A 180 23.59 -4.81 -48.18
N ASN A 181 23.06 -5.90 -47.62
CA ASN A 181 22.93 -7.17 -48.32
C ASN A 181 22.03 -7.05 -49.55
N GLN A 182 20.90 -6.33 -49.45
CA GLN A 182 20.03 -6.11 -50.60
C GLN A 182 20.73 -5.32 -51.71
N ALA A 183 21.51 -4.29 -51.35
CA ALA A 183 22.30 -3.53 -52.33
C ALA A 183 23.35 -4.41 -53.02
N LEU A 184 24.05 -5.27 -52.28
CA LEU A 184 25.01 -6.23 -52.84
C LEU A 184 24.34 -7.26 -53.74
N GLN A 185 23.16 -7.77 -53.36
CA GLN A 185 22.39 -8.69 -54.20
C GLN A 185 21.97 -8.05 -55.53
N ASN A 186 21.56 -6.77 -55.50
CA ASN A 186 21.23 -6.03 -56.72
C ASN A 186 22.45 -5.86 -57.62
N LEU A 187 23.61 -5.47 -57.07
CA LEU A 187 24.85 -5.34 -57.84
C LEU A 187 25.30 -6.69 -58.44
N LEU A 188 25.18 -7.76 -57.67
CA LEU A 188 25.47 -9.11 -58.17
C LEU A 188 24.54 -9.47 -59.33
N ALA A 189 23.25 -9.16 -59.22
CA ALA A 189 22.28 -9.39 -60.29
C ALA A 189 22.61 -8.58 -61.55
N GLU A 190 23.04 -7.33 -61.41
CA GLU A 190 23.50 -6.49 -62.52
C GLU A 190 24.75 -7.08 -63.19
N ILE A 191 25.75 -7.51 -62.42
CA ILE A 191 26.97 -8.13 -62.97
C ILE A 191 26.63 -9.44 -63.69
N VAL A 192 25.79 -10.29 -63.11
CA VAL A 192 25.34 -11.55 -63.75
C VAL A 192 24.59 -11.24 -65.04
N TRP A 193 23.72 -10.21 -65.03
CA TRP A 193 23.02 -9.78 -66.24
C TRP A 193 24.01 -9.30 -67.33
N LEU A 194 25.01 -8.50 -66.96
CA LEU A 194 26.05 -8.02 -67.88
C LEU A 194 26.87 -9.17 -68.47
N ILE A 195 27.27 -10.15 -67.66
CA ILE A 195 28.00 -11.34 -68.12
C ILE A 195 27.17 -12.09 -69.14
N ASN A 196 25.91 -12.42 -68.80
CA ASN A 196 25.00 -13.11 -69.72
C ASN A 196 24.75 -12.33 -71.01
N PHE A 197 24.70 -10.99 -70.93
CA PHE A 197 24.55 -10.13 -72.10
C PHE A 197 25.77 -10.16 -73.01
N ILE A 198 26.98 -10.11 -72.44
CA ILE A 198 28.25 -10.23 -73.19
C ILE A 198 28.35 -11.61 -73.84
N ASP A 199 28.04 -12.68 -73.11
CA ASP A 199 28.04 -14.05 -73.64
C ASP A 199 27.04 -14.22 -74.79
N TRP A 200 25.86 -13.62 -74.70
CA TRP A 200 24.89 -13.61 -75.80
C TRP A 200 25.41 -12.83 -77.02
N LYS A 201 26.04 -11.68 -76.80
CA LYS A 201 26.65 -10.84 -77.84
C LYS A 201 27.76 -11.59 -78.60
N THR A 202 28.67 -12.24 -77.87
CA THR A 202 29.78 -13.00 -78.47
C THR A 202 29.31 -14.25 -79.22
N TYR A 203 28.16 -14.82 -78.84
CA TYR A 203 27.54 -15.93 -79.57
C TYR A 203 26.90 -15.50 -80.90
N GLN A 204 26.48 -14.24 -81.05
CA GLN A 204 25.90 -13.72 -82.30
C GLN A 204 26.96 -13.27 -83.32
N GLU A 205 28.19 -13.02 -82.87
CA GLU A 205 29.31 -12.53 -83.71
C GLU A 205 30.23 -13.67 -84.21
N ASN A 206 29.99 -14.92 -83.79
CA ASN A 206 30.59 -16.15 -84.34
C ASN A 206 29.57 -16.92 -85.18
#